data_AF-A0A7U6KQA5-F1
#
_entry.id   AF-A0A7U6KQA5-F1
#
_cell.length_a   1.000
_cell.length_b   1.000
_cell.length_c   1.000
_cell.angle_alpha   90.00
_cell.angle_beta   90.00
_cell.angle_gamma   90.00
#
_symmetry.space_group_name_H-M   'P 1'
#
loop_
_entity.id
_entity.type
_entity.pdbx_description
1 polymer ?
#
loop_
_entity_poly.entity_id
_entity_poly.type
_entity_poly.pdbx_seq_one_letter_code
_entity_poly.pdbx_strand_id
1 'polypeptide(L)'
;MASSNAQIRQADLSEIEVSDNLLLLVEKNWHDVNNAQSRYQALQSNVDLAAEVLRLRRLGLQEGVNTTVDVVQAQTQSLKARTEQAQAANDYVQSLAALMQSCGTPLAFNAYLNAADIQLPTLYTE
;
A
#
# COMPACT_ATOMS: atom_id res chain seq x y z
N MET A 1 -16.34 -4.61 -50.42
CA MET A 1 -14.91 -4.50 -50.06
C MET A 1 -14.57 -3.25 -49.24
N ALA A 2 -15.14 -2.07 -49.52
CA ALA A 2 -14.90 -0.85 -48.71
C ALA A 2 -15.28 -0.98 -47.22
N SER A 3 -16.40 -1.66 -46.91
CA SER A 3 -16.85 -1.88 -45.51
C SER A 3 -15.94 -2.85 -44.73
N SER A 4 -15.38 -3.88 -45.38
CA SER A 4 -14.43 -4.82 -44.75
C SER A 4 -13.08 -4.15 -44.43
N ASN A 5 -12.56 -3.30 -45.32
CA ASN A 5 -11.37 -2.50 -45.03
C ASN A 5 -11.60 -1.45 -43.93
N ALA A 6 -12.82 -0.92 -43.81
CA ALA A 6 -13.18 -0.03 -42.71
C ALA A 6 -13.24 -0.77 -41.36
N GLN A 7 -13.79 -1.99 -41.34
CA GLN A 7 -13.82 -2.83 -40.14
C GLN A 7 -12.41 -3.26 -39.70
N ILE A 8 -11.52 -3.61 -40.64
CA ILE A 8 -10.12 -3.93 -40.33
C ILE A 8 -9.42 -2.72 -39.72
N ARG A 9 -9.51 -1.54 -40.36
CA ARG A 9 -8.93 -0.30 -39.79
C ARG A 9 -9.50 0.07 -38.43
N GLN A 10 -10.79 -0.17 -38.21
CA GLN A 10 -11.41 0.06 -36.90
C GLN A 10 -10.89 -0.91 -35.85
N ALA A 11 -10.66 -2.17 -36.22
CA ALA A 11 -10.07 -3.17 -35.33
C ALA A 11 -8.61 -2.79 -34.99
N ASP A 12 -7.80 -2.40 -35.99
CA ASP A 12 -6.41 -1.97 -35.80
C ASP A 12 -6.31 -0.77 -34.84
N LEU A 13 -7.18 0.24 -35.02
CA LEU A 13 -7.23 1.40 -34.14
C LEU A 13 -7.66 1.02 -32.71
N SER A 14 -8.63 0.12 -32.58
CA SER A 14 -9.09 -0.38 -31.29
C SER A 14 -8.00 -1.18 -30.56
N GLU A 15 -7.16 -1.92 -31.29
CA GLU A 15 -6.05 -2.69 -30.72
C GLU A 15 -4.93 -1.78 -30.18
N ILE A 16 -4.60 -0.73 -30.94
CA ILE A 16 -3.65 0.31 -30.50
C ILE A 16 -4.17 1.00 -29.24
N GLU A 17 -5.44 1.42 -29.24
CA GLU A 17 -6.07 2.08 -28.10
C GLU A 17 -6.06 1.17 -26.85
N VAL A 18 -6.38 -0.11 -26.99
CA VAL A 18 -6.32 -1.06 -25.86
C VAL A 18 -4.90 -1.21 -25.35
N SER A 19 -3.91 -1.29 -26.23
CA SER A 19 -2.49 -1.44 -25.84
C SER A 19 -1.97 -0.22 -25.08
N ASP A 20 -2.26 0.99 -25.56
CA ASP A 20 -1.87 2.24 -24.90
C ASP A 20 -2.55 2.37 -23.52
N ASN A 21 -3.83 1.99 -23.42
CA ASN A 21 -4.56 2.00 -22.15
C ASN A 21 -3.97 0.99 -21.15
N LEU A 22 -3.52 -0.18 -21.60
CA LEU A 22 -2.86 -1.16 -20.74
C LEU A 22 -1.51 -0.65 -20.24
N LEU A 23 -0.70 -0.04 -21.11
CA LEU A 23 0.58 0.56 -20.72
C LEU A 23 0.38 1.65 -19.65
N LEU A 24 -0.59 2.55 -19.89
CA LEU A 24 -0.93 3.61 -18.94
C LEU A 24 -1.40 3.05 -17.59
N LEU A 25 -2.19 1.97 -17.61
CA LEU A 25 -2.65 1.31 -16.38
C LEU A 25 -1.48 0.70 -15.59
N VAL A 26 -0.54 0.04 -16.26
CA VAL A 26 0.66 -0.52 -15.63
C VAL A 26 1.53 0.58 -15.04
N GLU A 27 1.77 1.67 -15.78
CA GLU A 27 2.56 2.81 -15.30
C GLU A 27 1.92 3.45 -14.07
N LYS A 28 0.60 3.68 -14.11
CA LYS A 28 -0.15 4.19 -12.96
C LYS A 28 0.00 3.28 -11.75
N ASN A 29 -0.24 1.97 -11.90
CA ASN A 29 -0.17 1.03 -10.79
C ASN A 29 1.26 0.94 -10.22
N TRP A 30 2.28 1.06 -11.07
CA TRP A 30 3.67 1.14 -10.62
C TRP A 30 3.93 2.39 -9.78
N HIS A 31 3.43 3.56 -10.20
CA HIS A 31 3.51 4.77 -9.39
C HIS A 31 2.76 4.62 -8.05
N ASP A 32 1.58 4.01 -8.06
CA ASP A 32 0.79 3.78 -6.84
C ASP A 32 1.53 2.89 -5.84
N VAL A 33 2.22 1.84 -6.30
CA VAL A 33 3.08 0.98 -5.47
C VAL A 33 4.23 1.77 -4.84
N ASN A 34 4.97 2.55 -5.63
CA ASN A 34 6.11 3.34 -5.12
C ASN A 34 5.66 4.41 -4.12
N ASN A 35 4.53 5.06 -4.38
CA ASN A 35 3.96 6.06 -3.47
C ASN A 35 3.52 5.41 -2.14
N ALA A 36 2.84 4.27 -2.20
CA ALA A 36 2.42 3.55 -1.00
C ALA A 36 3.63 3.06 -0.17
N GLN A 37 4.67 2.55 -0.83
CA GLN A 37 5.91 2.15 -0.17
C GLN A 37 6.58 3.33 0.55
N SER A 38 6.73 4.47 -0.15
CA SER A 38 7.34 5.68 0.39
C SER A 38 6.54 6.21 1.59
N ARG A 39 5.21 6.16 1.51
CA ARG A 39 4.32 6.56 2.61
C ARG A 39 4.47 5.68 3.83
N TYR A 40 4.54 4.36 3.65
CA TYR A 40 4.79 3.43 4.75
C TYR A 40 6.12 3.70 5.45
N GLN A 41 7.19 3.89 4.68
CA GLN A 41 8.52 4.21 5.21
C GLN A 41 8.54 5.55 5.96
N ALA A 42 7.87 6.57 5.43
CA ALA A 42 7.78 7.89 6.06
C ALA A 42 7.10 7.85 7.44
N LEU A 43 6.10 6.96 7.62
CA LEU A 43 5.37 6.80 8.89
C LEU A 43 6.21 6.15 10.00
N GLN A 44 7.30 5.46 9.68
CA GLN A 44 8.15 4.79 10.68
C GLN A 44 8.67 5.79 11.73
N SER A 45 9.16 6.95 11.28
CA SER A 45 9.67 7.98 12.20
C SER A 45 8.61 8.51 13.16
N ASN A 46 7.35 8.61 12.73
CA ASN A 46 6.22 9.02 13.56
C ASN A 46 5.87 7.94 14.60
N VAL A 47 5.89 6.67 14.21
CA VAL A 47 5.68 5.55 15.13
C VAL A 47 6.75 5.51 16.21
N ASP A 48 8.02 5.66 15.83
CA ASP A 48 9.16 5.67 16.75
C ASP A 48 9.06 6.85 17.73
N LEU A 49 8.73 8.04 17.22
CA LEU A 49 8.53 9.22 18.04
C LEU A 49 7.37 9.04 19.03
N ALA A 50 6.23 8.55 18.58
CA ALA A 50 5.06 8.36 19.45
C ALA A 50 5.32 7.30 20.53
N ALA A 51 6.09 6.26 20.22
CA ALA A 51 6.54 5.27 21.19
C ALA A 51 7.48 5.87 22.25
N GLU A 52 8.42 6.72 21.82
CA GLU A 52 9.35 7.39 22.74
C GLU A 52 8.63 8.40 23.64
N VAL A 53 7.68 9.16 23.09
CA VAL A 53 6.82 10.06 23.88
C VAL A 53 6.06 9.27 24.95
N LEU A 54 5.46 8.12 24.59
CA LEU A 54 4.79 7.26 25.57
C LEU A 54 5.75 6.77 26.66
N ARG A 55 6.98 6.38 26.29
CA ARG A 55 8.01 5.95 27.24
C ARG A 55 8.36 7.08 28.23
N LEU A 56 8.62 8.29 27.73
CA LEU A 56 8.89 9.47 28.55
C LEU A 56 7.71 9.84 29.44
N ARG A 57 6.48 9.73 28.95
CA ARG A 57 5.28 10.02 29.75
C ARG A 57 5.13 9.07 30.92
N ARG A 58 5.36 7.77 30.69
CA ARG A 58 5.35 6.73 31.74
C ARG A 58 6.44 6.97 32.78
N LEU A 59 7.66 7.31 32.37
CA LEU A 59 8.75 7.61 33.30
C LEU A 59 8.40 8.85 34.15
N GLY A 60 7.93 9.92 33.53
CA GLY A 60 7.55 11.12 34.30
C GLY A 60 6.35 10.91 35.23
N LEU A 61 5.46 9.94 34.95
CA LEU A 61 4.41 9.56 35.90
C LEU A 61 5.02 8.89 37.15
N GLN A 62 6.04 8.04 36.98
CA GLN A 62 6.75 7.40 38.09
C GLN A 62 7.50 8.42 38.95
N GLU A 63 8.07 9.45 38.33
CA GLU A 63 8.74 10.57 39.01
C GLU A 63 7.77 11.64 39.53
N GLY A 64 6.45 11.49 39.31
CA GLY A 64 5.43 12.44 39.76
C GLY A 64 5.34 13.76 38.99
N VAL A 65 6.03 13.87 37.85
CA VAL A 65 6.04 15.06 36.98
C VAL A 65 5.02 15.01 35.83
N ASN A 66 4.43 13.83 35.57
CA ASN A 66 3.29 13.68 34.65
C ASN A 66 2.08 13.08 35.38
N THR A 67 0.91 13.23 34.77
CA THR A 67 -0.34 12.64 35.24
C THR A 67 -0.70 11.36 34.48
N THR A 68 -1.60 10.57 35.04
CA THR A 68 -2.16 9.39 34.36
C THR A 68 -2.86 9.75 33.04
N VAL A 69 -3.48 10.94 32.98
CA VAL A 69 -4.13 11.44 31.76
C VAL A 69 -3.11 11.64 30.64
N ASP A 70 -1.92 12.19 30.94
CA ASP A 70 -0.86 12.40 29.96
C ASP A 70 -0.36 11.07 29.37
N VAL A 71 -0.28 10.02 30.19
CA VAL A 71 0.11 8.68 29.75
C VAL A 71 -0.95 8.07 28.84
N VAL A 72 -2.23 8.16 29.20
CA VAL A 72 -3.33 7.65 28.37
C VAL A 72 -3.40 8.38 27.03
N GLN A 73 -3.19 9.70 27.02
CA GLN A 73 -3.14 10.48 25.78
C GLN A 73 -1.96 10.05 24.89
N ALA A 74 -0.76 9.90 25.45
CA ALA A 74 0.39 9.44 24.68
C ALA A 74 0.22 8.00 24.18
N GLN A 75 -0.44 7.13 24.95
CA GLN A 75 -0.76 5.78 24.52
C GLN A 75 -1.72 5.79 23.33
N THR A 76 -2.74 6.65 23.37
CA THR A 76 -3.69 6.83 22.28
C THR A 76 -3.01 7.32 21.00
N GLN A 77 -2.08 8.28 21.12
CA GLN A 77 -1.29 8.77 20.01
C GLN A 77 -0.37 7.70 19.42
N SER A 78 0.30 6.91 20.26
CA SER A 78 1.14 5.78 19.81
C SER A 78 0.32 4.72 19.08
N LEU A 79 -0.86 4.36 19.60
CA LEU A 79 -1.78 3.44 18.93
C LEU A 79 -2.24 3.99 17.59
N LYS A 80 -2.62 5.27 17.53
CA LYS A 80 -3.01 5.94 16.29
C LYS A 80 -1.90 5.87 15.24
N ALA A 81 -0.66 6.21 15.60
CA ALA A 81 0.48 6.16 14.69
C ALA A 81 0.71 4.73 14.14
N ARG A 82 0.62 3.70 15.00
CA ARG A 82 0.73 2.30 14.56
C ARG A 82 -0.42 1.88 13.64
N THR A 83 -1.64 2.34 13.90
CA THR A 83 -2.80 2.07 13.02
C THR A 83 -2.62 2.74 11.66
N GLU A 84 -2.14 3.98 11.62
CA GLU A 84 -1.84 4.68 10.36
C GLU A 84 -0.76 3.96 9.55
N GLN A 85 0.29 3.47 10.21
CA GLN A 85 1.33 2.66 9.58
C GLN A 85 0.77 1.33 9.04
N ALA A 86 -0.08 0.64 9.82
CA ALA A 86 -0.71 -0.61 9.38
C ALA A 86 -1.62 -0.39 8.17
N GLN A 87 -2.35 0.72 8.13
CA GLN A 87 -3.14 1.10 6.95
C GLN A 87 -2.24 1.33 5.73
N ALA A 88 -1.14 2.07 5.88
CA ALA A 88 -0.20 2.30 4.78
C ALA A 88 0.45 1.00 4.27
N ALA A 89 0.74 0.05 5.16
CA ALA A 89 1.21 -1.28 4.77
C ALA A 89 0.15 -2.03 3.96
N ASN A 90 -1.12 -1.97 4.38
CA ASN A 90 -2.22 -2.58 3.64
C ASN A 90 -2.40 -1.95 2.25
N ASP A 91 -2.37 -0.62 2.17
CA ASP A 91 -2.45 0.14 0.90
C ASP A 91 -1.33 -0.31 -0.07
N TYR A 92 -0.11 -0.54 0.43
CA TYR A 92 1.02 -1.04 -0.36
C TYR A 92 0.79 -2.46 -0.89
N VAL A 93 0.25 -3.36 -0.06
CA VAL A 93 -0.06 -4.73 -0.49
C VAL A 93 -1.15 -4.73 -1.57
N GLN A 94 -2.18 -3.89 -1.43
CA GLN A 94 -3.25 -3.76 -2.42
C GLN A 94 -2.74 -3.19 -3.76
N SER A 95 -1.91 -2.15 -3.73
CA SER A 95 -1.35 -1.56 -4.96
C SER A 95 -0.42 -2.55 -5.67
N LEU A 96 0.33 -3.37 -4.91
CA LEU A 96 1.15 -4.43 -5.49
C LEU A 96 0.28 -5.48 -6.19
N ALA A 97 -0.82 -5.93 -5.56
CA ALA A 97 -1.75 -6.85 -6.20
C ALA A 97 -2.35 -6.27 -7.50
N ALA A 98 -2.72 -4.98 -7.48
CA ALA A 98 -3.25 -4.28 -8.65
C ALA A 98 -2.23 -4.20 -9.81
N LEU A 99 -0.96 -3.91 -9.51
CA LEU A 99 0.12 -3.91 -10.51
C LEU A 99 0.27 -5.28 -11.18
N MET A 100 0.25 -6.34 -10.39
CA MET A 100 0.45 -7.71 -10.90
C MET A 100 -0.72 -8.18 -11.74
N GLN A 101 -1.94 -7.76 -11.38
CA GLN A 101 -3.12 -7.94 -12.21
C GLN A 101 -3.01 -7.19 -13.55
N SER A 102 -2.56 -5.93 -13.55
CA SER A 102 -2.38 -5.16 -14.80
C SER A 102 -1.27 -5.69 -15.70
N CYS A 103 -0.23 -6.32 -15.13
CA CYS A 103 0.84 -6.96 -15.90
C CYS A 103 0.42 -8.33 -16.49
N GLY A 104 -0.79 -8.81 -16.22
CA GLY A 104 -1.25 -10.13 -16.66
C GLY A 104 -0.59 -11.30 -15.90
N THR A 105 0.09 -11.01 -14.79
CA THR A 105 0.81 -12.01 -13.97
C THR A 105 0.33 -12.00 -12.51
N PRO A 106 -0.98 -12.20 -12.24
CA PRO A 106 -1.51 -12.13 -10.88
C PRO A 106 -0.90 -13.19 -9.96
N LEU A 107 -0.54 -14.37 -10.49
CA LEU A 107 0.08 -15.46 -9.72
C LEU A 107 1.47 -15.11 -9.17
N ALA A 108 2.19 -14.18 -9.81
CA ALA A 108 3.49 -13.77 -9.30
C ALA A 108 3.35 -13.04 -7.93
N PHE A 109 2.16 -12.56 -7.57
CA PHE A 109 1.89 -11.91 -6.27
C PHE A 109 2.13 -12.87 -5.10
N ASN A 110 1.89 -14.16 -5.33
CA ASN A 110 2.13 -15.20 -4.33
C ASN A 110 3.60 -15.28 -3.92
N ALA A 111 4.55 -14.94 -4.80
CA ALA A 111 5.97 -14.89 -4.45
C ALA A 111 6.28 -13.76 -3.45
N TYR A 112 5.62 -12.60 -3.59
CA TYR A 112 5.75 -11.49 -2.66
C TYR A 112 5.06 -11.76 -1.32
N LEU A 113 3.91 -12.45 -1.33
CA LEU A 113 3.26 -12.90 -0.10
C LEU A 113 4.13 -13.90 0.70
N ASN A 114 4.81 -14.82 0.01
CA ASN A 114 5.69 -15.81 0.66
C ASN A 114 6.96 -15.19 1.26
N ALA A 115 7.41 -14.06 0.73
CA ALA A 115 8.55 -13.31 1.26
C ALA A 115 8.16 -12.31 2.37
N ALA A 116 6.86 -12.11 2.61
CA ALA A 116 6.37 -11.19 3.63
C ALA A 116 6.44 -11.81 5.03
N ASP A 117 6.90 -11.03 6.01
CA ASP A 117 6.96 -11.44 7.42
C ASP A 117 5.58 -11.73 8.05
N ILE A 118 4.51 -11.19 7.45
CA ILE A 118 3.11 -11.42 7.84
C ILE A 118 2.43 -12.23 6.74
N GLN A 119 2.14 -13.50 7.01
CA GLN A 119 1.42 -14.35 6.07
C GLN A 119 -0.07 -13.99 6.03
N LEU A 120 -0.53 -13.45 4.91
CA LEU A 120 -1.94 -13.25 4.60
C LEU A 120 -2.47 -14.51 3.91
N PRO A 121 -3.67 -15.03 4.27
CA PRO A 121 -4.29 -16.13 3.53
C PRO A 121 -4.47 -15.73 2.06
N THR A 122 -4.05 -16.61 1.15
CA THR A 122 -3.98 -16.37 -0.29
C THR A 122 -5.34 -15.95 -0.86
N LEU A 123 -5.39 -14.80 -1.53
CA LEU A 123 -6.64 -14.21 -2.08
C LEU A 123 -7.05 -14.77 -3.46
N TYR A 124 -6.22 -15.61 -4.09
CA TYR A 124 -6.51 -16.26 -5.36
C TYR A 124 -6.28 -17.77 -5.24
N THR A 125 -7.36 -18.54 -5.36
CA THR A 125 -7.35 -19.99 -5.59
C THR A 125 -7.76 -20.23 -7.04
N GLU A 126 -7.22 -21.30 -7.64
CA GLU A 126 -7.31 -21.66 -9.07
C GLU A 126 -8.72 -21.57 -9.68
#